data_AF-A0A7C7TCV6-F1
#
_entry.id   AF-A0A7C7TCV6-F1
#
_cell.length_a   1.000
_cell.length_b   1.000
_cell.length_c   1.000
_cell.angle_alpha   90.00
_cell.angle_beta   90.00
_cell.angle_gamma   90.00
#
_symmetry.space_group_name_H-M   'P 1'
#
loop_
_entity.id
_entity.type
_entity.pdbx_description
1 polymer ?
#
loop_
_entity_poly.entity_id
_entity_poly.type
_entity_poly.pdbx_seq_one_letter_code
_entity_poly.pdbx_strand_id
1 'polypeptide(L)'
;MIKMSKNHLGVVYMIMSVLFFSFMDILIKITDEYAVGQVMFFRAVFGLIPIFFLIPKNRLRDFYKTKHVSLHFYRSFFGAIAMAAIFVGLRNLQLAEVTSLAFSGPIWVVIFSMVFLSEKIRTKRWVAVGLGF
;
A
#
# COMPACT_ATOMS: atom_id res chain seq x y z
N MET A 1 3.39 2.25 33.56
CA MET A 1 3.22 2.35 32.10
C MET A 1 4.27 1.49 31.43
N ILE A 2 3.91 0.29 30.95
CA ILE A 2 4.87 -0.69 30.41
C ILE A 2 5.51 -0.09 29.15
N LYS A 3 6.82 0.17 29.19
CA LYS A 3 7.57 0.75 28.08
C LYS A 3 7.81 -0.34 27.04
N MET A 4 6.89 -0.47 26.09
CA MET A 4 7.00 -1.46 25.02
C MET A 4 8.28 -1.24 24.19
N SER A 5 9.02 -2.32 23.94
CA SER A 5 10.15 -2.29 22.99
C SER A 5 9.65 -1.93 21.59
N LYS A 6 10.51 -1.27 20.80
CA LYS A 6 10.19 -0.83 19.42
C LYS A 6 9.63 -1.95 18.55
N ASN A 7 10.08 -3.19 18.77
CA ASN A 7 9.59 -4.36 18.02
C ASN A 7 8.12 -4.68 18.34
N HIS A 8 7.72 -4.60 19.61
CA HIS A 8 6.33 -4.84 20.00
C HIS A 8 5.40 -3.75 19.45
N LEU A 9 5.87 -2.50 19.44
CA LEU A 9 5.12 -1.40 18.84
C LEU A 9 4.95 -1.60 17.32
N GLY A 10 6.00 -2.08 16.63
CA GLY A 10 5.93 -2.43 15.22
C GLY A 10 4.90 -3.52 14.92
N VAL A 11 4.83 -4.57 15.75
CA VAL A 11 3.83 -5.64 15.62
C VAL A 11 2.41 -5.08 15.77
N VAL A 12 2.17 -4.23 16.78
CA VAL A 12 0.86 -3.59 16.97
C VAL A 12 0.47 -2.74 15.77
N TYR A 13 1.40 -1.94 15.22
CA TYR A 13 1.12 -1.15 14.02
C TYR A 13 0.82 -2.02 12.81
N MET A 14 1.50 -3.15 12.65
CA MET A 14 1.22 -4.07 11.55
C MET A 14 -0.17 -4.69 11.66
N ILE A 15 -0.57 -5.15 12.85
CA ILE A 15 -1.90 -5.71 13.09
C ILE A 15 -2.98 -4.65 12.83
N MET A 16 -2.81 -3.44 13.36
CA MET A 16 -3.75 -2.35 13.15
C MET A 16 -3.85 -1.95 11.68
N SER A 17 -2.72 -1.92 10.97
CA SER A 17 -2.68 -1.67 9.53
C SER A 17 -3.51 -2.70 8.77
N VAL A 18 -3.23 -3.99 8.96
CA VAL A 18 -3.95 -5.09 8.29
C VAL A 18 -5.44 -5.01 8.58
N LEU A 19 -5.83 -4.79 9.85
CA LEU A 19 -7.23 -4.65 10.24
C LEU A 19 -7.93 -3.48 9.50
N PHE A 20 -7.32 -2.30 9.46
CA PHE A 20 -7.89 -1.16 8.74
C PHE A 20 -7.98 -1.38 7.23
N PHE A 21 -7.00 -2.06 6.63
CA PHE A 21 -7.07 -2.45 5.22
C PHE A 21 -8.20 -3.44 4.96
N SER A 22 -8.37 -4.47 5.80
CA SER A 22 -9.48 -5.42 5.67
C SER A 22 -10.85 -4.74 5.78
N PHE A 23 -11.02 -3.82 6.73
CA PHE A 23 -12.26 -3.03 6.83
C PHE A 23 -12.49 -2.17 5.59
N MET A 24 -11.45 -1.52 5.09
CA MET A 24 -11.53 -0.74 3.87
C MET A 24 -11.95 -1.58 2.67
N ASP A 25 -11.40 -2.78 2.49
CA ASP A 25 -11.75 -3.66 1.36
C ASP A 25 -13.23 -4.06 1.39
N ILE A 26 -13.77 -4.36 2.58
CA ILE A 26 -15.19 -4.63 2.79
C ILE A 26 -16.03 -3.38 2.47
N LEU A 27 -15.65 -2.21 3.00
CA LEU A 27 -16.35 -0.95 2.74
C LEU A 27 -16.38 -0.60 1.26
N ILE A 28 -15.27 -0.81 0.55
CA ILE A 28 -15.24 -0.67 -0.89
C ILE A 28 -16.22 -1.65 -1.48
N LYS A 29 -16.17 -2.95 -1.17
CA LYS A 29 -17.06 -3.95 -1.77
C LYS A 29 -18.55 -3.60 -1.64
N ILE A 30 -19.00 -3.16 -0.47
CA ILE A 30 -20.42 -2.91 -0.17
C ILE A 30 -20.95 -1.56 -0.67
N THR A 31 -20.09 -0.64 -1.10
CA THR A 31 -20.48 0.69 -1.57
C THR A 31 -20.61 0.75 -3.09
N ASP A 32 -21.09 -0.33 -3.72
CA ASP A 32 -21.11 -0.53 -5.19
C ASP A 32 -22.11 0.32 -5.94
N GLU A 33 -23.00 1.00 -5.22
CA GLU A 33 -23.82 2.08 -5.72
C GLU A 33 -23.02 3.31 -6.16
N TYR A 34 -21.80 3.51 -5.64
CA TYR A 34 -20.93 4.64 -6.01
C TYR A 34 -19.90 4.27 -7.07
N ALA A 35 -19.71 5.18 -8.04
CA ALA A 35 -18.70 5.03 -9.06
C ALA A 35 -17.30 4.89 -8.43
N VAL A 36 -16.49 3.96 -8.94
CA VAL A 36 -15.14 3.67 -8.43
C VAL A 36 -14.29 4.93 -8.32
N GLY A 37 -14.34 5.80 -9.34
CA GLY A 37 -13.61 7.06 -9.34
C GLY A 37 -14.01 8.01 -8.21
N GLN A 38 -15.29 8.04 -7.81
CA GLN A 38 -15.75 8.87 -6.69
C GLN A 38 -15.18 8.35 -5.36
N VAL A 39 -15.27 7.04 -5.13
CA VAL A 39 -14.72 6.41 -3.91
C VAL A 39 -13.20 6.64 -3.83
N MET A 40 -12.49 6.48 -4.95
CA MET A 40 -11.05 6.75 -5.04
C MET A 40 -10.70 8.21 -4.75
N PHE A 41 -11.46 9.15 -5.31
CA PHE A 41 -11.25 10.59 -5.09
C PHE A 41 -11.43 10.96 -3.62
N PHE A 42 -12.57 10.60 -3.02
CA PHE A 42 -12.82 10.90 -1.62
C PHE A 42 -11.82 10.22 -0.68
N ARG A 43 -11.42 8.97 -0.97
CA ARG A 43 -10.34 8.31 -0.25
C ARG A 43 -9.05 9.13 -0.26
N ALA A 44 -8.64 9.63 -1.43
CA ALA A 44 -7.41 10.41 -1.55
C ALA A 44 -7.52 11.74 -0.78
N VAL A 45 -8.65 12.44 -0.90
CA VAL A 45 -8.93 13.70 -0.20
C VAL A 45 -8.93 13.51 1.32
N PHE A 46 -9.71 12.55 1.84
CA PHE A 46 -9.76 12.29 3.28
C PHE A 46 -8.44 11.71 3.81
N GLY A 47 -7.67 10.99 2.98
CA GLY A 47 -6.34 10.52 3.31
C GLY A 47 -5.33 11.64 3.59
N LEU A 48 -5.57 12.86 3.09
CA LEU A 48 -4.72 14.02 3.41
C LEU A 48 -4.84 14.45 4.87
N ILE A 49 -5.95 14.17 5.54
CA ILE A 49 -6.20 14.57 6.93
C ILE A 49 -5.16 13.94 7.88
N PRO A 50 -5.01 12.60 7.98
CA PRO A 50 -3.99 12.02 8.85
C PRO A 50 -2.57 12.37 8.40
N ILE A 51 -2.33 12.51 7.09
CA ILE A 51 -1.02 12.93 6.56
C ILE A 51 -0.65 14.33 7.08
N PHE A 52 -1.60 15.26 7.11
CA PHE A 52 -1.38 16.61 7.60
C PHE A 52 -0.91 16.63 9.06
N PHE A 53 -1.51 15.81 9.93
CA PHE A 53 -1.10 15.69 11.33
C PHE A 53 0.25 14.99 11.53
N LEU A 54 0.73 14.23 10.54
CA LEU A 54 2.06 13.61 10.56
C LEU A 54 3.18 14.57 10.13
N ILE A 55 2.86 15.72 9.53
CA ILE A 55 3.88 16.69 9.10
C ILE A 55 4.52 17.33 10.35
N PRO A 56 5.85 17.26 10.52
CA PRO A 56 6.52 17.93 11.62
C PRO A 56 6.26 19.45 11.60
N LYS A 57 5.88 20.03 12.74
CA LYS A 57 5.55 21.47 12.86
C LYS A 57 6.63 22.40 12.30
N ASN A 58 7.90 22.04 12.48
CA ASN A 58 9.05 22.79 11.99
C ASN A 58 9.27 22.70 10.47
N ARG A 59 8.54 21.83 9.76
CA ARG A 59 8.67 21.59 8.32
C ARG A 59 7.45 22.05 7.52
N LEU A 60 6.43 22.64 8.13
CA LEU A 60 5.17 23.03 7.47
C LEU A 60 5.36 23.98 6.27
N ARG A 61 6.44 24.78 6.22
CA ARG A 61 6.71 25.69 5.10
C ARG A 61 7.39 25.03 3.90
N ASP A 62 8.10 23.92 4.12
CA ASP A 62 9.00 23.30 3.14
C ASP A 62 8.75 21.80 2.93
N PHE A 63 7.74 21.20 3.56
CA PHE A 63 7.49 19.75 3.51
C PHE A 63 7.27 19.19 2.10
N TYR A 64 6.80 20.03 1.17
CA TYR A 64 6.53 19.66 -0.22
C TYR A 64 7.77 19.74 -1.13
N LYS A 65 8.88 20.32 -0.65
CA LYS A 65 10.12 20.43 -1.43
C LYS A 65 10.80 19.06 -1.48
N THR A 66 11.02 18.54 -2.69
CA THR A 66 11.73 17.28 -2.92
C THR A 66 12.78 17.44 -4.01
N LYS A 67 13.96 16.83 -3.81
CA LYS A 67 15.00 16.73 -4.84
C LYS A 67 14.72 15.63 -5.85
N HIS A 68 13.74 14.76 -5.59
CA HIS A 68 13.46 13.55 -6.35
C HIS A 68 12.07 13.59 -7.00
N VAL A 69 11.76 14.67 -7.73
CA VAL A 69 10.45 14.88 -8.37
C VAL A 69 10.06 13.71 -9.27
N SER A 70 11.01 13.17 -10.05
CA SER A 70 10.80 12.01 -10.92
C SER A 70 10.36 10.77 -10.14
N LEU A 71 11.03 10.44 -9.03
CA LEU A 71 10.65 9.29 -8.20
C LEU A 71 9.29 9.48 -7.54
N HIS A 72 8.96 10.70 -7.11
CA HIS A 72 7.63 11.02 -6.61
C HIS A 72 6.56 10.84 -7.68
N PHE A 73 6.84 11.29 -8.91
CA PHE A 73 5.92 11.10 -10.04
C PHE A 73 5.68 9.62 -10.31
N TYR A 74 6.73 8.81 -10.48
CA TYR A 74 6.57 7.37 -10.72
C TYR A 74 5.85 6.67 -9.57
N ARG A 75 6.19 6.99 -8.31
CA ARG A 75 5.50 6.44 -7.13
C ARG A 75 4.00 6.73 -7.17
N SER A 76 3.63 7.99 -7.43
CA SER A 76 2.22 8.39 -7.48
C SER A 76 1.49 7.81 -8.69
N PHE A 77 2.15 7.76 -9.85
CA PHE A 77 1.58 7.24 -11.09
C PHE A 77 1.28 5.73 -10.99
N PHE A 78 2.29 4.91 -10.66
CA PHE A 78 2.09 3.48 -10.49
C PHE A 78 1.19 3.17 -9.28
N GLY A 79 1.28 3.97 -8.22
CA GLY A 79 0.37 3.87 -7.07
C GLY A 79 -1.09 4.12 -7.42
N ALA A 80 -1.37 5.11 -8.28
CA ALA A 80 -2.72 5.39 -8.75
C ALA A 80 -3.26 4.27 -9.64
N ILE A 81 -2.44 3.72 -10.54
CA ILE A 81 -2.81 2.56 -11.36
C ILE A 81 -3.09 1.34 -10.48
N ALA A 82 -2.22 1.05 -9.52
CA ALA A 82 -2.42 -0.07 -8.59
C ALA A 82 -3.70 0.09 -7.77
N MET A 83 -3.99 1.30 -7.28
CA MET A 83 -5.23 1.58 -6.55
C MET A 83 -6.46 1.39 -7.44
N ALA A 84 -6.43 1.90 -8.68
CA ALA A 84 -7.52 1.69 -9.63
C ALA A 84 -7.76 0.19 -9.88
N ALA A 85 -6.69 -0.57 -10.15
CA ALA A 85 -6.76 -2.01 -10.39
C ALA A 85 -7.33 -2.77 -9.19
N ILE A 86 -6.88 -2.47 -7.96
CA ILE A 86 -7.40 -3.11 -6.75
C ILE A 86 -8.88 -2.78 -6.56
N PHE A 87 -9.30 -1.53 -6.74
CA PHE A 87 -10.69 -1.13 -6.52
C PHE A 87 -11.62 -1.75 -7.57
N VAL A 88 -11.20 -1.76 -8.83
CA VAL A 88 -11.91 -2.45 -9.91
C VAL A 88 -11.96 -3.96 -9.63
N GLY A 89 -10.87 -4.56 -9.15
CA GLY A 89 -10.82 -5.96 -8.72
C GLY A 89 -11.82 -6.25 -7.60
N LEU A 90 -11.80 -5.45 -6.53
CA LEU A 90 -12.72 -5.58 -5.41
C LEU A 90 -14.18 -5.47 -5.85
N ARG A 91 -14.50 -4.59 -6.80
CA ARG A 91 -15.85 -4.49 -7.37
C ARG A 91 -16.28 -5.78 -8.07
N ASN A 92 -15.44 -6.30 -8.96
CA ASN A 92 -15.84 -7.34 -9.91
C ASN A 92 -15.54 -8.77 -9.46
N LEU A 93 -14.62 -8.95 -8.52
CA LEU A 93 -14.16 -10.26 -8.02
C LEU A 93 -14.54 -10.46 -6.56
N GLN A 94 -14.43 -11.69 -6.08
CA GLN A 94 -14.59 -11.98 -4.66
C GLN A 94 -13.39 -11.47 -3.87
N LEU A 95 -13.61 -11.08 -2.61
CA LEU A 95 -12.55 -10.60 -1.71
C LEU A 95 -11.37 -11.60 -1.61
N ALA A 96 -11.67 -12.90 -1.62
CA ALA A 96 -10.67 -13.96 -1.57
C ALA A 96 -9.79 -13.99 -2.84
N GLU A 97 -10.36 -13.79 -4.01
CA GLU A 97 -9.64 -13.77 -5.30
C GLU A 97 -8.71 -12.56 -5.38
N VAL A 98 -9.20 -11.37 -5.00
CA VAL A 98 -8.38 -10.15 -4.97
C VAL A 98 -7.24 -10.28 -3.98
N THR A 99 -7.51 -10.82 -2.79
CA THR A 99 -6.48 -11.03 -1.76
C THR A 99 -5.43 -12.05 -2.22
N SER A 100 -5.84 -13.15 -2.87
CA SER A 100 -4.92 -14.15 -3.43
C SER A 100 -4.02 -13.54 -4.51
N LEU A 101 -4.58 -12.71 -5.39
CA LEU A 101 -3.79 -11.94 -6.35
C LEU A 101 -2.83 -10.96 -5.66
N ALA A 102 -3.23 -10.30 -4.58
CA ALA A 102 -2.36 -9.40 -3.83
C ALA A 102 -1.21 -10.15 -3.16
N PHE A 103 -1.45 -11.38 -2.69
CA PHE A 103 -0.38 -12.25 -2.20
C PHE A 103 0.66 -12.55 -3.27
N SER A 104 0.37 -12.36 -4.58
CA SER A 104 1.34 -12.34 -5.74
C SER A 104 2.44 -11.31 -5.66
N GLY A 105 2.26 -10.28 -4.82
CA GLY A 105 3.19 -9.18 -4.65
C GLY A 105 4.66 -9.58 -4.52
N PRO A 106 5.06 -10.48 -3.61
CA PRO A 106 6.47 -10.84 -3.40
C PRO A 106 7.13 -11.43 -4.65
N ILE A 107 6.42 -12.22 -5.47
CA ILE A 107 6.94 -12.77 -6.74
C ILE A 107 7.28 -11.61 -7.68
N TRP A 108 6.32 -10.71 -7.90
CA TRP A 108 6.49 -9.56 -8.78
C TRP A 108 7.57 -8.60 -8.29
N VAL A 109 7.65 -8.37 -6.98
CA VAL A 109 8.69 -7.52 -6.38
C VAL A 109 10.08 -8.10 -6.64
N VAL A 110 10.27 -9.41 -6.52
CA VAL A 110 11.56 -10.06 -6.81
C VAL A 110 11.91 -9.97 -8.30
N ILE A 111 10.94 -10.16 -9.19
CA ILE A 111 11.16 -10.01 -10.64
C ILE A 111 11.55 -8.57 -10.98
N PHE A 112 10.78 -7.60 -10.48
CA PHE A 112 11.03 -6.18 -10.75
C PHE A 112 12.29 -5.65 -10.05
N SER A 113 12.72 -6.22 -8.93
CA SER A 113 14.00 -5.82 -8.32
C SER A 113 15.20 -6.23 -9.18
N MET A 114 15.12 -7.35 -9.90
CA MET A 114 16.16 -7.72 -10.88
C MET A 114 16.17 -6.74 -12.06
N VAL A 115 15.00 -6.35 -12.56
CA VAL A 115 14.88 -5.48 -13.74
C VAL A 115 15.27 -4.03 -13.42
N PHE A 116 14.70 -3.44 -12.37
CA PHE A 116 14.86 -2.02 -12.08
C PHE A 116 16.04 -1.69 -11.15
N LEU A 117 16.39 -2.59 -10.23
CA LEU A 117 17.50 -2.37 -9.29
C LEU A 117 18.76 -3.18 -9.65
N SER A 118 18.71 -4.04 -10.67
CA SER A 118 19.82 -4.94 -11.03
C SER A 118 20.29 -5.80 -9.85
N GLU A 119 19.40 -6.14 -8.90
CA GLU A 119 19.75 -7.00 -7.77
C GLU A 119 19.95 -8.46 -8.21
N LYS A 120 21.03 -9.09 -7.75
CA LYS A 120 21.24 -10.54 -7.92
C LYS A 120 20.50 -11.31 -6.83
N ILE A 121 19.46 -12.05 -7.22
CA ILE A 121 18.62 -12.81 -6.29
C ILE A 121 19.21 -14.19 -6.03
N ARG A 122 19.55 -14.46 -4.76
CA ARG A 122 20.03 -15.77 -4.30
C ARG A 122 18.89 -16.79 -4.27
N THR A 123 19.19 -18.07 -4.52
CA THR A 123 18.24 -19.19 -4.49
C THR A 123 17.38 -19.23 -3.22
N LYS A 124 17.94 -18.86 -2.06
CA LYS A 124 17.20 -18.78 -0.79
C LYS A 124 16.00 -17.83 -0.84
N ARG A 125 16.10 -16.71 -1.56
CA ARG A 125 14.99 -15.75 -1.74
C ARG A 125 13.91 -16.32 -2.65
N TRP A 126 14.28 -17.03 -3.71
CA TRP A 126 13.34 -17.73 -4.59
C TRP A 126 12.55 -18.81 -3.84
N VAL A 127 13.22 -19.61 -3.01
CA VAL A 127 12.56 -20.62 -2.17
C VAL A 127 11.62 -19.95 -1.15
N ALA A 128 12.05 -18.87 -0.50
CA ALA A 128 11.20 -18.14 0.44
C ALA A 128 9.94 -17.55 -0.22
N VAL A 129 10.09 -17.02 -1.44
CA VAL A 129 8.94 -16.52 -2.22
C VAL A 129 8.02 -17.67 -2.64
N GLY A 130 8.57 -18.80 -3.10
CA GLY A 130 7.76 -19.96 -3.50
C GLY A 130 7.04 -20.65 -2.34
N LEU A 131 7.60 -20.62 -1.12
CA LEU A 131 6.96 -21.17 0.08
C LEU A 131 6.02 -20.21 0.79
N GLY A 132 6.27 -18.89 0.68
CA GLY A 132 5.45 -17.85 1.28
C GLY A 132 4.18 -17.53 0.49
N PHE A 133 3.95 -18.26 -0.60
CA PHE A 133 2.86 -18.11 -1.54
C PHE A 133 1.77 -19.16 -1.33
#